data_AF-A0A3D3FZY8-F1
#
_entry.id   AF-A0A3D3FZY8-F1
#
_cell.length_a   1.000
_cell.length_b   1.000
_cell.length_c   1.000
_cell.angle_alpha   90.00
_cell.angle_beta   90.00
_cell.angle_gamma   90.00
#
_symmetry.space_group_name_H-M   'P 1'
#
loop_
_entity.id
_entity.type
_entity.pdbx_description
1 polymer ?
#
loop_
_entity_poly.entity_id
_entity_poly.type
_entity_poly.pdbx_seq_one_letter_code
_entity_poly.pdbx_strand_id
1 'polypeptide(L)' 'MPQYKAPLRDMQFVLHELLNAEEHYAKLPAFQENVSRDLVDQYLEAAADFCENELSPLNQIG' A
#
# COMPACT_ATOMS: atom_id res chain seq x y z
N MET A 1 13.66 -20.28 -2.81
CA MET A 1 12.90 -19.46 -3.78
C MET A 1 13.06 -18.01 -3.38
N PRO A 2 13.06 -17.04 -4.30
CA PRO A 2 13.12 -15.64 -3.90
C PRO A 2 11.87 -15.32 -3.06
N GLN A 3 12.07 -14.93 -1.80
CA GLN A 3 11.01 -14.45 -0.93
C GLN A 3 10.51 -13.13 -1.51
N TYR A 4 9.21 -12.99 -1.75
CA TYR A 4 8.65 -11.69 -2.13
C TYR A 4 8.87 -10.71 -0.97
N LYS A 5 9.32 -9.49 -1.30
CA LYS A 5 9.42 -8.37 -0.37
C LYS A 5 8.66 -7.20 -0.99
N ALA A 6 7.65 -6.69 -0.29
CA ALA A 6 6.86 -5.58 -0.78
C ALA A 6 7.71 -4.28 -0.80
N PRO A 7 7.76 -3.55 -1.92
CA PRO A 7 8.54 -2.32 -2.04
C PRO A 7 7.79 -1.12 -1.42
N LEU A 8 7.50 -1.20 -0.11
CA LEU A 8 6.70 -0.19 0.62
C LEU A 8 7.22 1.23 0.45
N ARG A 9 8.55 1.41 0.49
CA ARG A 9 9.17 2.74 0.34
C ARG A 9 8.85 3.39 -1.00
N ASP A 10 8.89 2.61 -2.08
CA ASP A 10 8.62 3.10 -3.43
C ASP A 10 7.12 3.37 -3.62
N MET A 11 6.27 2.52 -3.06
CA MET A 11 4.81 2.73 -3.09
C MET A 11 4.42 4.00 -2.33
N GLN A 12 5.00 4.23 -1.14
CA GLN A 12 4.81 5.45 -0.37
C GLN A 12 5.34 6.69 -1.11
N PHE A 13 6.49 6.59 -1.79
CA PHE A 13 7.01 7.66 -2.63
C PHE A 13 6.01 8.04 -3.72
N VAL A 14 5.49 7.05 -4.45
CA VAL A 14 4.52 7.31 -5.54
C VAL A 14 3.25 7.96 -5.00
N LEU A 15 2.70 7.46 -3.89
CA LEU A 15 1.44 7.98 -3.34
C LEU A 15 1.60 9.38 -2.74
N HIS A 16 2.64 9.61 -1.95
CA HIS A 16 2.78 10.82 -1.14
C HIS A 16 3.65 11.89 -1.78
N GLU A 17 4.73 11.51 -2.46
CA GLU A 17 5.72 12.46 -3.00
C GLU A 17 5.49 12.77 -4.48
N LEU A 18 4.96 11.81 -5.26
CA LEU A 18 4.69 12.02 -6.69
C LEU A 18 3.24 12.45 -6.97
N LEU A 19 2.26 11.78 -6.35
CA LEU A 19 0.84 11.96 -6.67
C LEU A 19 0.08 12.86 -5.70
N ASN A 20 0.66 13.19 -4.53
CA ASN A 20 0.01 13.92 -3.45
C ASN A 20 -1.40 13.35 -3.15
N ALA A 21 -1.46 12.04 -2.90
CA ALA A 21 -2.72 11.30 -2.79
C ALA A 21 -3.67 11.88 -1.73
N GLU A 22 -3.15 12.38 -0.61
CA GLU A 22 -3.96 13.03 0.44
C GLU A 22 -4.72 14.25 -0.11
N GLU A 23 -4.04 15.16 -0.81
CA GLU A 23 -4.69 16.31 -1.44
C GLU A 23 -5.66 15.90 -2.56
N HIS A 24 -5.35 14.82 -3.26
CA HIS A 24 -6.23 14.28 -4.29
C HIS A 24 -7.53 13.76 -3.68
N TYR A 25 -7.46 12.96 -2.62
CA TYR A 25 -8.64 12.43 -1.94
C TYR A 25 -9.45 13.51 -1.21
N ALA A 26 -8.79 14.55 -0.68
CA ALA A 26 -9.46 15.70 -0.08
C ALA A 26 -10.37 16.46 -1.07
N LYS A 27 -10.09 16.40 -2.37
CA LYS A 27 -10.93 17.01 -3.42
C LYS A 27 -12.17 16.18 -3.77
N LEU A 28 -12.26 14.95 -3.28
CA LEU A 28 -13.35 14.02 -3.57
C LEU A 28 -14.29 13.96 -2.36
N PRO A 29 -15.56 14.43 -2.48
CA PRO A 29 -16.49 14.52 -1.35
C PRO A 29 -16.73 13.19 -0.63
N ALA A 30 -16.62 12.06 -1.33
CA ALA A 30 -16.79 10.73 -0.75
C ALA A 30 -15.62 10.26 0.13
N PHE A 31 -14.44 10.85 -0.04
CA PHE A 31 -13.18 10.40 0.58
C PHE A 31 -12.55 11.46 1.50
N GLN A 32 -13.10 12.67 1.50
CA GLN A 32 -12.57 13.85 2.17
C GLN A 32 -12.32 13.66 3.68
N GLU A 33 -13.14 12.87 4.38
CA GLU A 33 -13.03 12.66 5.84
C GLU A 33 -12.44 11.30 6.21
N ASN A 34 -12.38 10.34 5.27
CA ASN A 34 -12.13 8.93 5.56
C ASN A 34 -10.79 8.41 5.04
N VAL A 35 -10.09 9.17 4.20
CA VAL A 35 -8.81 8.74 3.62
C VAL A 35 -7.70 9.67 4.09
N SER A 36 -7.06 9.30 5.20
CA SER A 36 -5.84 9.95 5.68
C SER A 36 -4.60 9.21 5.21
N ARG A 37 -3.47 9.91 5.16
CA ARG A 37 -2.15 9.33 4.86
C ARG A 37 -1.83 8.13 5.76
N ASP A 38 -1.99 8.30 7.06
CA ASP A 38 -1.68 7.26 8.04
C ASP A 38 -2.56 6.02 7.86
N LEU A 39 -3.82 6.19 7.42
CA LEU A 39 -4.71 5.06 7.15
C LEU A 39 -4.24 4.27 5.92
N VAL A 40 -3.85 4.98 4.85
CA VAL A 40 -3.32 4.35 3.63
C VAL A 40 -2.02 3.61 3.93
N ASP A 41 -1.12 4.22 4.70
CA ASP A 41 0.16 3.62 5.07
C ASP A 41 -0.04 2.35 5.92
N GLN A 42 -0.94 2.39 6.91
CA GLN A 42 -1.31 1.20 7.70
C GLN A 42 -1.89 0.08 6.82
N TYR A 43 -2.72 0.43 5.84
CA TYR A 43 -3.29 -0.55 4.91
C TYR A 43 -2.23 -1.21 4.03
N LEU A 44 -1.27 -0.41 3.54
CA LEU A 44 -0.15 -0.92 2.75
C LEU A 44 0.75 -1.87 3.55
N GLU A 45 1.04 -1.55 4.81
CA GLU A 45 1.82 -2.41 5.69
C GLU A 45 1.13 -3.75 5.95
N ALA A 46 -0.17 -3.74 6.26
CA ALA A 46 -0.95 -4.96 6.45
C ALA A 46 -1.03 -5.80 5.16
N ALA A 47 -1.22 -5.15 4.01
CA ALA A 47 -1.23 -5.82 2.72
C ALA A 47 0.14 -6.43 2.36
N ALA A 48 1.23 -5.73 2.68
CA ALA A 48 2.59 -6.22 2.50
C ALA A 48 2.83 -7.47 3.34
N ASP A 49 2.49 -7.45 4.63
CA ASP A 49 2.65 -8.60 5.52
C ASP A 49 1.88 -9.83 5.00
N PHE A 50 0.63 -9.63 4.57
CA PHE A 50 -0.17 -10.70 3.97
C PHE A 50 0.44 -11.24 2.66
N CYS A 51 0.94 -10.37 1.79
CA CYS A 51 1.55 -10.80 0.53
C CYS A 51 2.85 -11.58 0.77
N GLU A 52 3.64 -11.19 1.76
CA GLU A 52 4.91 -11.82 2.10
C GLU A 52 4.73 -13.16 2.81
N ASN A 53 3.74 -13.28 3.70
CA ASN A 53 3.57 -14.47 4.55
C ASN A 53 2.58 -15.49 4.01
N GLU A 54 1.52 -15.06 3.31
CA GLU A 54 0.46 -15.96 2.84
C GLU A 54 0.55 -16.19 1.33
N LEU A 55 0.65 -15.11 0.53
CA LEU A 55 0.64 -15.24 -0.93
C LEU A 55 1.98 -15.73 -1.50
N SER A 56 3.10 -15.20 -0.99
CA SER A 56 4.43 -15.59 -1.49
C SER A 56 4.71 -17.09 -1.33
N PRO A 57 4.36 -17.76 -0.21
CA PRO A 57 4.56 -19.20 -0.09
C PRO A 57 3.63 -20.04 -0.97
N LEU A 58 2.44 -19.54 -1.31
CA LEU A 58 1.52 -20.20 -2.24
C LEU A 58 1.91 -20.02 -3.71
N ASN A 59 2.75 -19.05 -4.03
CA ASN A 59 3.22 -18.76 -5.39
C ASN A 59 4.34 -19.71 -5.88
N GLN A 60 4.47 -20.88 -5.26
CA GLN A 60 5.37 -21.93 -5.73
C GLN A 60 4.64 -22.73 -6.80
N ILE A 61 5.21 -22.80 -8.00
CA ILE A 61 4.68 -23.67 -9.06
C ILE A 61 5.01 -25.12 -8.67
N GLY A 62 3.98 -25.91 -8.39
CA GLY A 62 4.06 -27.31 -7.98
C GLY A 62 2.70 -27.82 -7.50
#